data_AF-A0A3D4EU51-F1
#
_entry.id   AF-A0A3D4EU51-F1
#
_cell.length_a   1.000
_cell.length_b   1.000
_cell.length_c   1.000
_cell.angle_alpha   90.00
_cell.angle_beta   90.00
_cell.angle_gamma   90.00
#
_symmetry.space_group_name_H-M   'P 1'
#
loop_
_entity.id
_entity.type
_entity.pdbx_description
1 polymer ?
#
loop_
_entity_poly.entity_id
_entity_poly.type
_entity_poly.pdbx_seq_one_letter_code
_entity_poly.pdbx_strand_id
1 'polypeptide(L)'
;MSPSENIDDYAKGWTGLMKLVRNGYSWSGNEQNRFFLNGRKGTFHEISHLAGLDQSEDGRGLAIVDWDQDGRLDLWYRNRSAPRLRLMVNKKESHPSVALRLEGTNCNRDAIGAVVELLPPSQNRRWVQSVKAGDLFLSQSSKWLHFGLGE
;
A
#
# COMPACT_ATOMS: atom_id res chain seq x y z
N MET A 1 -39.81 1.07 26.32
CA MET A 1 -39.41 0.28 25.15
C MET A 1 -38.99 -1.09 25.65
N SER A 2 -39.62 -2.14 25.14
CA SER A 2 -39.27 -3.51 25.52
C SER A 2 -37.95 -3.93 24.83
N PRO A 3 -37.22 -4.90 25.39
CA PRO A 3 -35.99 -5.41 24.77
C PRO A 3 -36.19 -5.96 23.34
N SER A 4 -37.41 -6.40 22.99
CA SER A 4 -37.73 -6.96 21.67
C SER A 4 -37.90 -5.89 20.58
N GLU A 5 -38.49 -4.73 20.91
CA GLU A 5 -38.63 -3.60 19.97
C GLU A 5 -37.25 -3.10 19.48
N ASN A 6 -36.26 -3.14 20.38
CA ASN A 6 -34.89 -2.69 20.09
C ASN A 6 -34.13 -3.62 19.13
N ILE A 7 -34.48 -4.92 19.10
CA ILE A 7 -33.87 -5.91 18.21
C ILE A 7 -34.40 -5.74 16.78
N ASP A 8 -35.71 -5.52 16.62
CA ASP A 8 -36.34 -5.36 15.31
C ASP A 8 -35.89 -4.08 14.59
N ASP A 9 -35.77 -2.98 15.34
CA ASP A 9 -35.29 -1.71 14.79
C ASP A 9 -33.80 -1.79 14.41
N TYR A 10 -32.98 -2.46 15.22
CA TYR A 10 -31.59 -2.77 14.87
C TYR A 10 -31.49 -3.59 13.58
N ALA A 11 -32.29 -4.66 13.45
CA ALA A 11 -32.27 -5.54 12.28
C ALA A 11 -32.67 -4.79 10.99
N LYS A 12 -33.66 -3.90 11.07
CA LYS A 12 -34.05 -3.02 9.95
C LYS A 12 -32.94 -2.04 9.59
N GLY A 13 -32.33 -1.40 10.57
CA GLY A 13 -31.19 -0.48 10.38
C GLY A 13 -30.01 -1.19 9.70
N TRP A 14 -29.65 -2.37 10.20
CA TRP A 14 -28.60 -3.22 9.61
C TRP A 14 -28.91 -3.61 8.17
N THR A 15 -30.15 -3.99 7.89
CA THR A 15 -30.59 -4.34 6.53
C THR A 15 -30.50 -3.13 5.59
N GLY A 16 -30.90 -1.94 6.05
CA GLY A 16 -30.77 -0.70 5.30
C GLY A 16 -29.31 -0.36 4.98
N LEU A 17 -28.44 -0.41 5.99
CA LEU A 17 -27.00 -0.22 5.82
C LEU A 17 -26.42 -1.19 4.80
N MET A 18 -26.73 -2.48 4.92
CA MET A 18 -26.22 -3.51 4.01
C MET A 18 -26.72 -3.36 2.58
N LYS A 19 -27.93 -2.80 2.36
CA LYS A 19 -28.39 -2.42 1.03
C LYS A 19 -27.52 -1.29 0.44
N LEU A 20 -27.23 -0.25 1.22
CA LEU A 20 -26.35 0.84 0.79
C LEU A 20 -24.95 0.32 0.43
N VAL A 21 -24.37 -0.52 1.29
CA VAL A 21 -23.06 -1.14 1.05
C VAL A 21 -23.05 -1.91 -0.29
N ARG A 22 -24.05 -2.77 -0.51
CA ARG A 22 -24.16 -3.59 -1.73
C ARG A 22 -24.37 -2.76 -2.99
N ASN A 23 -25.06 -1.62 -2.85
CA ASN A 23 -25.27 -0.66 -3.93
C ASN A 23 -24.07 0.26 -4.17
N GLY A 24 -22.94 0.03 -3.49
CA GLY A 24 -21.68 0.73 -3.77
C GLY A 24 -21.47 2.01 -2.97
N TYR A 25 -22.39 2.41 -2.08
CA TYR A 25 -22.23 3.61 -1.26
C TYR A 25 -20.94 3.56 -0.44
N SER A 26 -20.20 4.67 -0.44
CA SER A 26 -18.93 4.79 0.28
C SER A 26 -19.13 4.67 1.79
N TRP A 27 -18.21 3.98 2.45
CA TRP A 27 -18.12 3.93 3.91
C TRP A 27 -17.35 5.11 4.48
N SER A 28 -16.49 5.73 3.68
CA SER A 28 -15.61 6.83 4.07
C SER A 28 -16.08 8.19 3.55
N GLY A 29 -17.34 8.31 3.12
CA GLY A 29 -17.89 9.57 2.61
C GLY A 29 -17.21 10.09 1.34
N ASN A 30 -16.61 9.21 0.54
CA ASN A 30 -15.75 9.54 -0.60
C ASN A 30 -14.53 10.40 -0.23
N GLU A 31 -14.00 10.24 0.99
CA GLU A 31 -12.72 10.83 1.36
C GLU A 31 -11.60 10.35 0.42
N GLN A 32 -10.78 11.28 -0.05
CA GLN A 32 -9.67 10.99 -0.95
C GLN A 32 -8.48 10.41 -0.19
N ASN A 33 -7.80 9.44 -0.82
CA ASN A 33 -6.51 8.96 -0.36
C ASN A 33 -5.51 10.13 -0.24
N ARG A 34 -4.57 9.99 0.71
CA ARG A 34 -3.50 10.95 0.94
C ARG A 34 -2.12 10.33 0.76
N PHE A 35 -1.29 10.95 -0.07
CA PHE A 35 0.08 10.58 -0.36
C PHE A 35 1.01 11.74 0.00
N PHE A 36 1.97 11.45 0.87
CA PHE A 36 2.87 12.43 1.43
C PHE A 36 4.30 12.16 0.96
N LEU A 37 4.90 13.14 0.29
CA LEU A 37 6.31 13.11 -0.08
C LEU A 37 7.17 13.60 1.09
N ASN A 38 8.17 12.81 1.46
CA ASN A 38 9.16 13.21 2.47
C ASN A 38 10.05 14.34 1.92
N GLY A 39 9.86 15.55 2.45
CA GLY A 39 10.61 16.75 2.10
C GLY A 39 11.98 16.85 2.80
N ARG A 40 12.37 15.81 3.55
CA ARG A 40 13.55 15.76 4.43
C ARG A 40 13.41 16.67 5.64
N LYS A 41 14.35 16.59 6.59
CA LYS A 41 14.36 17.41 7.83
C LYS A 41 13.03 17.40 8.60
N GLY A 42 12.30 16.29 8.54
CA GLY A 42 11.02 16.11 9.23
C GLY A 42 9.82 16.77 8.54
N THR A 43 9.94 17.29 7.32
CA THR A 43 8.81 17.85 6.57
C THR A 43 8.19 16.82 5.64
N PHE A 44 6.87 16.97 5.43
CA PHE A 44 6.09 16.15 4.51
C PHE A 44 5.18 17.06 3.69
N HIS A 45 5.10 16.81 2.38
CA HIS A 45 4.24 17.54 1.46
C HIS A 45 3.17 16.60 0.93
N GLU A 46 1.90 16.98 1.10
CA GLU A 46 0.77 16.25 0.51
C GLU A 46 0.75 16.52 -1.00
N ILE A 47 0.92 15.45 -1.80
CA ILE A 47 1.05 15.54 -3.26
C ILE A 47 0.15 14.52 -3.97
N SER A 48 -0.93 14.05 -3.34
CA SER A 48 -1.82 13.00 -3.85
C SER A 48 -2.34 13.33 -5.23
N HIS A 49 -2.84 14.55 -5.44
CA HIS A 49 -3.35 14.99 -6.73
C HIS A 49 -2.24 14.99 -7.80
N LEU A 50 -1.06 15.53 -7.46
CA LEU A 50 0.08 15.58 -8.38
C LEU A 50 0.64 14.19 -8.73
N ALA A 51 0.52 13.24 -7.80
CA ALA A 51 0.91 11.86 -7.99
C ALA A 51 -0.18 10.99 -8.63
N GLY A 52 -1.40 11.54 -8.83
CA GLY A 52 -2.56 10.77 -9.29
C GLY A 52 -3.00 9.68 -8.30
N LEU A 53 -2.81 9.91 -7.00
CA LEU A 53 -3.12 9.00 -5.89
C LEU A 53 -4.21 9.54 -4.97
N ASP A 54 -5.08 10.42 -5.47
CA ASP A 54 -6.19 11.09 -4.76
C ASP A 54 -7.56 10.43 -5.01
N GLN A 55 -7.58 9.12 -5.30
CA GLN A 55 -8.83 8.39 -5.51
C GLN A 55 -9.74 8.49 -4.29
N SER A 56 -11.04 8.73 -4.54
CA SER A 56 -12.10 8.83 -3.53
C SER A 56 -12.82 7.52 -3.27
N GLU A 57 -12.35 6.42 -3.87
CA GLU A 57 -12.91 5.10 -3.61
C GLU A 57 -12.51 4.58 -2.23
N ASP A 58 -13.34 3.68 -1.69
CA ASP A 58 -13.07 3.05 -0.39
C ASP A 58 -11.90 2.05 -0.49
N GLY A 59 -10.67 2.54 -0.36
CA GLY A 59 -9.45 1.73 -0.33
C GLY A 59 -9.45 0.70 0.80
N ARG A 60 -9.03 -0.53 0.49
CA ARG A 60 -8.98 -1.67 1.44
C ARG A 60 -7.70 -2.49 1.36
N GLY A 61 -6.85 -2.26 0.38
CA GLY A 61 -5.55 -2.91 0.28
C GLY A 61 -4.64 -2.16 -0.69
N LEU A 62 -3.35 -2.27 -0.43
CA LEU A 62 -2.29 -1.68 -1.24
C LEU A 62 -1.13 -2.68 -1.28
N ALA A 63 -0.54 -2.92 -2.44
CA ALA A 63 0.65 -3.75 -2.55
C ALA A 63 1.66 -3.04 -3.44
N ILE A 64 2.92 -2.99 -3.00
CA ILE A 64 4.01 -2.33 -3.71
C ILE A 64 4.80 -3.39 -4.49
N VAL A 65 5.09 -3.12 -5.76
CA VAL A 65 5.82 -4.03 -6.65
C VAL A 65 6.45 -3.25 -7.80
N ASP A 66 7.60 -3.65 -8.29
CA ASP A 66 8.09 -3.23 -9.61
C ASP A 66 7.48 -4.17 -10.66
N TRP A 67 6.34 -3.78 -11.23
CA TRP A 67 5.49 -4.68 -12.01
C TRP A 67 6.06 -4.92 -13.40
N ASP A 68 6.59 -3.87 -14.04
CA ASP A 68 7.19 -3.93 -15.38
C ASP A 68 8.72 -4.11 -15.36
N GLN A 69 9.32 -4.31 -14.18
CA GLN A 69 10.75 -4.62 -13.98
C GLN A 69 11.68 -3.52 -14.49
N ASP A 70 11.29 -2.26 -14.32
CA ASP A 70 12.04 -1.09 -14.77
C ASP A 70 12.79 -0.35 -13.63
N GLY A 71 12.72 -0.91 -12.42
CA GLY A 71 13.33 -0.36 -11.22
C GLY A 71 12.47 0.69 -10.51
N ARG A 72 11.31 1.06 -11.05
CA ARG A 72 10.35 1.97 -10.42
C ARG A 72 9.29 1.15 -9.68
N LEU A 73 8.98 1.59 -8.47
CA LEU A 73 7.92 0.95 -7.69
C LEU A 73 6.55 1.43 -8.18
N ASP A 74 5.71 0.45 -8.50
CA ASP A 74 4.29 0.56 -8.83
C ASP A 74 3.42 0.15 -7.64
N LEU A 75 2.11 0.42 -7.77
CA LEU A 75 1.12 0.10 -6.75
C LEU A 75 -0.04 -0.69 -7.33
N TRP A 76 -0.33 -1.85 -6.75
CA TRP A 76 -1.65 -2.46 -6.83
C TRP A 76 -2.54 -1.89 -5.73
N TYR A 77 -3.69 -1.36 -6.11
CA TYR A 77 -4.64 -0.72 -5.23
C TYR A 77 -5.99 -1.45 -5.29
N ARG A 78 -6.52 -1.84 -4.12
CA ARG A 78 -7.77 -2.59 -4.00
C ARG A 78 -8.82 -1.79 -3.26
N ASN A 79 -9.99 -1.66 -3.88
CA ASN A 79 -11.16 -0.96 -3.35
C ASN A 79 -12.27 -1.91 -2.92
N ARG A 80 -13.15 -1.42 -2.05
CA ARG A 80 -14.44 -2.06 -1.78
C ARG A 80 -15.41 -1.85 -2.95
N SER A 81 -15.57 -0.60 -3.39
CA SER A 81 -16.41 -0.21 -4.53
C SER A 81 -15.68 -0.39 -5.87
N ALA A 82 -16.43 -0.30 -6.97
CA ALA A 82 -15.84 -0.26 -8.29
C ALA A 82 -15.16 1.11 -8.55
N PRO A 83 -14.05 1.13 -9.30
CA PRO A 83 -13.29 -0.04 -9.76
C PRO A 83 -12.54 -0.71 -8.59
N ARG A 84 -12.63 -2.04 -8.50
CA ARG A 84 -12.17 -2.81 -7.32
C ARG A 84 -10.68 -3.04 -7.25
N LEU A 85 -10.00 -3.03 -8.38
CA LEU A 85 -8.57 -3.24 -8.48
C LEU A 85 -8.02 -2.28 -9.54
N ARG A 86 -6.96 -1.54 -9.20
CA ARG A 86 -6.21 -0.69 -10.12
C ARG A 86 -4.73 -1.02 -9.99
N LEU A 87 -4.04 -1.05 -11.14
CA LEU A 87 -2.59 -0.96 -11.19
C LEU A 87 -2.23 0.50 -11.46
N MET A 88 -1.41 1.08 -10.60
CA MET A 88 -0.86 2.42 -10.74
C MET A 88 0.59 2.25 -11.15
N VAL A 89 0.89 2.48 -12.43
CA VAL A 89 2.24 2.34 -12.98
C VAL A 89 2.99 3.66 -12.84
N ASN A 90 4.16 3.62 -12.22
CA ASN A 90 5.02 4.77 -12.04
C ASN A 90 5.79 5.06 -13.34
N LYS A 91 5.52 6.23 -13.93
CA LYS A 91 6.15 6.67 -15.19
C LYS A 91 7.11 7.85 -15.01
N LYS A 92 7.59 8.11 -13.79
CA LYS A 92 8.65 9.10 -13.54
C LYS A 92 10.00 8.62 -14.11
N GLU A 93 10.95 9.54 -14.21
CA GLU A 93 12.33 9.20 -14.55
C GLU A 93 12.89 8.20 -13.54
N SER A 94 13.63 7.21 -14.03
CA SER A 94 14.25 6.19 -13.19
C SER A 94 15.63 6.68 -12.76
N HIS A 95 15.97 6.44 -11.50
CA HIS A 95 17.31 6.67 -10.95
C HIS A 95 18.00 5.32 -10.72
N PRO A 96 19.34 5.28 -10.65
CA PRO A 96 20.07 4.07 -10.31
C PRO A 96 19.49 3.39 -9.06
N SER A 97 19.16 2.12 -9.21
CA SER A 97 18.57 1.31 -8.15
C SER A 97 19.12 -0.11 -8.20
N VAL A 98 18.99 -0.81 -7.07
CA VAL A 98 19.28 -2.24 -6.98
C VAL A 98 18.10 -2.92 -6.29
N ALA A 99 17.68 -4.06 -6.85
CA ALA A 99 16.64 -4.90 -6.30
C ALA A 99 17.22 -6.27 -5.96
N LEU A 100 16.87 -6.80 -4.78
CA LEU A 100 17.36 -8.09 -4.31
C LEU A 100 16.18 -8.98 -3.95
N ARG A 101 16.18 -10.22 -4.46
CA ARG A 101 15.31 -11.29 -4.00
C ARG A 101 16.15 -12.30 -3.25
N LEU A 102 15.77 -12.58 -2.01
CA LEU A 102 16.45 -13.56 -1.19
C LEU A 102 15.77 -14.93 -1.30
N GLU A 103 16.59 -15.98 -1.27
CA GLU A 103 16.14 -17.35 -1.19
C GLU A 103 16.81 -18.01 0.01
N GLY A 104 16.00 -18.53 0.93
CA GLY A 104 16.50 -19.19 2.13
C GLY A 104 17.05 -20.57 1.83
N THR A 105 18.31 -20.84 2.20
CA THR A 105 18.96 -22.15 2.04
C THR A 105 18.91 -22.99 3.31
N ASN A 106 19.19 -22.38 4.47
CA ASN A 106 19.17 -23.01 5.80
C ASN A 106 18.08 -22.42 6.72
N CYS A 107 17.14 -21.66 6.16
CA CYS A 107 16.03 -21.03 6.86
C CYS A 107 14.73 -21.20 6.06
N ASN A 108 13.66 -20.48 6.41
CA ASN A 108 12.44 -20.51 5.62
C ASN A 108 12.74 -20.07 4.18
N ARG A 109 12.11 -20.72 3.17
CA ARG A 109 12.46 -20.56 1.75
C ARG A 109 12.37 -19.12 1.24
N ASP A 110 11.47 -18.34 1.83
CA ASP A 110 11.26 -16.95 1.49
C ASP A 110 12.20 -15.97 2.21
N ALA A 111 13.11 -16.49 3.05
CA ALA A 111 14.03 -15.71 3.88
C ALA A 111 13.34 -14.65 4.77
N ILE A 112 12.09 -14.90 5.19
CA ILE A 112 11.35 -13.98 6.07
C ILE A 112 12.15 -13.71 7.34
N GLY A 113 12.27 -12.43 7.71
CA GLY A 113 13.06 -11.95 8.84
C GLY A 113 14.51 -11.63 8.51
N ALA A 114 15.03 -12.01 7.33
CA ALA A 114 16.36 -11.60 6.89
C ALA A 114 16.46 -10.08 6.75
N VAL A 115 17.62 -9.53 7.10
CA VAL A 115 17.93 -8.09 7.02
C VAL A 115 19.05 -7.89 6.01
N VAL A 116 18.86 -6.95 5.09
CA VAL A 116 19.86 -6.51 4.14
C VAL A 116 20.26 -5.08 4.46
N GLU A 117 21.56 -4.89 4.69
CA GLU A 117 22.17 -3.58 4.82
C GLU A 117 22.94 -3.25 3.52
N LEU A 118 22.59 -2.13 2.89
CA LEU A 118 23.28 -1.60 1.73
C LEU A 118 24.16 -0.42 2.15
N LEU A 119 25.45 -0.53 1.80
CA LEU A 119 26.52 0.42 2.14
C LEU A 119 27.25 0.86 0.85
N PRO A 120 26.84 1.94 0.19
CA PRO A 120 27.55 2.47 -0.96
C PRO A 120 28.90 3.05 -0.54
N PRO A 121 30.00 2.72 -1.24
CA PRO A 121 31.33 3.18 -0.87
C PRO A 121 31.48 4.70 -0.84
N SER A 122 30.74 5.40 -1.70
CA SER A 122 30.82 6.85 -1.89
C SER A 122 29.91 7.66 -0.98
N GLN A 123 28.99 7.01 -0.25
CA GLN A 123 28.00 7.71 0.57
C GLN A 123 28.14 7.30 2.03
N ASN A 124 28.15 8.29 2.94
CA ASN A 124 28.07 8.02 4.38
C ASN A 124 26.60 7.73 4.81
N ARG A 125 25.93 6.87 4.04
CA ARG A 125 24.53 6.49 4.24
C ARG A 125 24.41 4.98 4.21
N ARG A 126 23.67 4.46 5.18
CA ARG A 126 23.28 3.07 5.25
C ARG A 126 21.79 2.96 4.98
N TRP A 127 21.39 2.05 4.11
CA TRP A 127 20.00 1.64 3.94
C TRP A 127 19.82 0.26 4.54
N VAL A 128 18.69 0.04 5.19
CA VAL A 128 18.36 -1.24 5.82
C VAL A 128 16.94 -1.60 5.43
N GLN A 129 16.76 -2.81 4.91
CA GLN A 129 15.43 -3.40 4.69
C GLN A 129 15.40 -4.83 5.21
N SER A 130 14.23 -5.29 5.63
CA SER A 130 14.00 -6.66 6.04
C SER A 130 12.94 -7.31 5.17
N VAL A 131 13.09 -8.61 4.93
CA VAL A 131 12.05 -9.40 4.25
C VAL A 131 10.92 -9.66 5.24
N LYS A 132 9.70 -9.30 4.87
CA LYS A 132 8.51 -9.42 5.71
C LYS A 132 7.51 -10.41 5.13
N ALA A 133 6.74 -11.04 6.02
CA ALA A 133 5.53 -11.76 5.69
C ALA A 133 4.39 -11.08 6.46
N GLY A 134 3.59 -10.32 5.73
CA GLY A 134 2.60 -9.36 6.22
C GLY A 134 3.16 -7.94 6.16
N ASP A 135 2.62 -7.12 5.28
CA ASP A 135 2.72 -5.66 5.31
C ASP A 135 1.43 -5.04 4.77
N LEU A 136 1.16 -3.80 5.18
CA LEU A 136 -0.06 -3.08 4.80
C LEU A 136 -1.34 -3.80 5.27
N PHE A 137 -2.50 -3.24 4.97
CA PHE A 137 -3.79 -3.78 5.43
C PHE A 137 -4.35 -4.75 4.39
N LEU A 138 -4.68 -5.99 4.80
CA LEU A 138 -5.25 -7.05 3.95
C LEU A 138 -4.48 -7.29 2.64
N SER A 139 -3.16 -7.11 2.67
CA SER A 139 -2.30 -7.14 1.49
C SER A 139 -0.90 -7.66 1.82
N GLN A 140 -0.10 -7.84 0.77
CA GLN A 140 1.31 -8.20 0.84
C GLN A 140 2.02 -7.60 -0.36
N SER A 141 3.00 -6.73 -0.14
CA SER A 141 3.90 -6.22 -1.17
C SER A 141 4.85 -7.32 -1.65
N SER A 142 5.51 -7.07 -2.77
CA SER A 142 6.58 -7.91 -3.29
C SER A 142 7.67 -8.19 -2.25
N LYS A 143 8.25 -9.41 -2.28
CA LYS A 143 9.39 -9.79 -1.42
C LYS A 143 10.73 -9.25 -1.92
N TRP A 144 10.73 -8.56 -3.06
CA TRP A 144 11.91 -7.89 -3.58
C TRP A 144 12.25 -6.68 -2.69
N LEU A 145 13.52 -6.59 -2.29
CA LEU A 145 14.05 -5.48 -1.52
C LEU A 145 14.62 -4.46 -2.51
N HIS A 146 13.98 -3.30 -2.63
CA HIS A 146 14.36 -2.24 -3.56
C HIS A 146 15.10 -1.12 -2.86
N PHE A 147 16.29 -0.80 -3.36
CA PHE A 147 17.13 0.30 -2.87
C PHE A 147 17.39 1.30 -3.99
N GLY A 148 16.93 2.53 -3.81
CA GLY A 148 17.35 3.66 -4.66
C GLY A 148 18.72 4.17 -4.23
N LEU A 149 19.66 4.25 -5.17
CA LEU A 149 21.05 4.66 -4.92
C LEU A 149 21.24 6.18 -4.97
N GLY A 150 20.26 6.91 -5.51
CA GLY A 150 20.34 8.35 -5.72
C GLY A 150 21.09 8.71 -7.01
N GLU A 151 21.53 9.96 -7.07
CA GLU A 151 22.45 10.47 -8.11
C GLU A 151 23.90 10.40 -7.61
#